data_AF-X1IEX4-F1
#
_entry.id   AF-X1IEX4-F1
#
_cell.length_a   1.000
_cell.length_b   1.000
_cell.length_c   1.000
_cell.angle_alpha   90.00
_cell.angle_beta   90.00
_cell.angle_gamma   90.00
#
_symmetry.space_group_name_H-M   'P 1'
#
loop_
_entity.id
_entity.type
_entity.pdbx_description
1 polymer ?
#
loop_
_entity_poly.entity_id
_entity_poly.type
_entity_poly.pdbx_seq_one_letter_code
_entity_poly.pdbx_strand_id
1 'polypeptide(L)'
;MFNKAVSLWHALSAAEQAEWESAARPKHMTGYAWFISQALRPNPGIYLPLQGGTMQGDIDMAKHRILKLPLPTASQEAASKAYTDALILPATQVEPSHIGAATFDDLQDLINNTMSAGRTSGGLIEASGAAGNIKVNLGTGFIKTTDSPNGLTRSFNWPDTIIVAGALPGNIIDKETNYIYIDY
;
A
#
# COMPACT_ATOMS: atom_id res chain seq x y z
N MET A 1 0.73 -52.02 17.99
CA MET A 1 0.38 -51.24 19.20
C MET A 1 -1.13 -51.14 19.36
N PHE A 2 -1.87 -50.63 18.38
CA PHE A 2 -3.35 -50.54 18.42
C PHE A 2 -4.05 -51.86 18.78
N ASN A 3 -3.81 -52.95 18.03
CA ASN A 3 -4.43 -54.25 18.30
C ASN A 3 -4.13 -54.81 19.71
N LYS A 4 -2.97 -54.46 20.29
CA LYS A 4 -2.62 -54.86 21.67
C LYS A 4 -3.43 -54.07 22.71
N ALA A 5 -3.67 -52.79 22.45
CA ALA A 5 -4.54 -51.97 23.31
C ALA A 5 -5.99 -52.49 23.23
N VAL A 6 -6.50 -52.78 22.04
CA VAL A 6 -7.85 -53.35 21.87
C VAL A 6 -8.00 -54.67 22.63
N SER A 7 -7.04 -55.58 22.52
CA SER A 7 -7.09 -56.84 23.28
C SER A 7 -7.08 -56.64 24.80
N LEU A 8 -6.35 -55.63 25.28
CA LEU A 8 -6.33 -55.29 26.72
C LEU A 8 -7.68 -54.75 27.19
N TRP A 9 -8.38 -53.96 26.38
CA TRP A 9 -9.73 -53.48 26.72
C TRP A 9 -10.72 -54.63 26.93
N HIS A 10 -10.71 -55.60 26.03
CA HIS A 10 -11.59 -56.77 26.12
C HIS A 10 -11.21 -57.74 27.25
N ALA A 11 -10.00 -57.62 27.80
CA ALA A 11 -9.56 -58.39 28.96
C ALA A 11 -9.94 -57.75 30.30
N LEU A 12 -10.36 -56.48 30.31
CA LEU A 12 -10.84 -55.80 31.52
C LEU A 12 -12.16 -56.40 32.01
N SER A 13 -12.31 -56.46 33.34
CA SER A 13 -13.58 -56.81 33.97
C SER A 13 -14.65 -55.73 33.76
N ALA A 14 -15.92 -56.09 33.95
CA ALA A 14 -17.03 -55.14 33.83
C ALA A 14 -16.93 -53.96 34.82
N ALA A 15 -16.34 -54.18 36.01
CA ALA A 15 -16.11 -53.13 37.00
C ALA A 15 -15.07 -52.11 36.51
N GLU A 16 -13.94 -52.59 35.98
CA GLU A 16 -12.89 -51.72 35.44
C GLU A 16 -13.39 -50.94 34.21
N GLN A 17 -14.15 -51.58 33.32
CA GLN A 17 -14.77 -50.90 32.18
C GLN A 17 -15.71 -49.77 32.64
N ALA A 18 -16.49 -49.97 33.71
CA ALA A 18 -17.36 -48.94 34.26
C ALA A 18 -16.58 -47.77 34.90
N GLU A 19 -15.44 -48.03 35.52
CA GLU A 19 -14.53 -46.98 36.01
C GLU A 19 -13.98 -46.13 34.85
N TRP A 20 -13.58 -46.78 33.75
CA TRP A 20 -13.14 -46.09 32.52
C TRP A 20 -14.25 -45.23 31.91
N GLU A 21 -15.49 -45.74 31.84
CA GLU A 21 -16.67 -44.97 31.39
C GLU A 21 -16.93 -43.75 32.27
N SER A 22 -16.85 -43.92 33.59
CA SER A 22 -17.00 -42.82 34.55
C SER A 22 -15.93 -41.74 34.36
N ALA A 23 -14.68 -42.13 34.14
CA ALA A 23 -13.57 -41.20 33.89
C ALA A 23 -13.63 -40.51 32.52
N ALA A 24 -14.33 -41.11 31.55
CA ALA A 24 -14.51 -40.59 30.20
C ALA A 24 -15.71 -39.62 30.07
N ARG A 25 -16.76 -39.81 30.87
CA ARG A 25 -17.98 -38.99 30.85
C ARG A 25 -17.72 -37.47 30.97
N PRO A 26 -16.87 -36.95 31.89
CA PRO A 26 -16.54 -35.53 31.95
C PRO A 26 -15.81 -34.99 30.72
N LYS A 27 -15.23 -35.88 29.90
CA LYS A 27 -14.52 -35.56 28.66
C LYS A 27 -15.38 -35.77 27.42
N HIS A 28 -16.68 -36.05 27.60
CA HIS A 28 -17.63 -36.33 26.51
C HIS A 28 -17.19 -37.50 25.60
N MET A 29 -16.54 -38.51 26.18
CA MET A 29 -16.09 -39.71 25.46
C MET A 29 -16.61 -40.98 26.11
N THR A 30 -16.60 -42.09 25.37
CA THR A 30 -16.80 -43.43 25.94
C THR A 30 -15.53 -43.92 26.64
N GLY A 31 -15.71 -44.81 27.60
CA GLY A 31 -14.64 -45.47 28.35
C GLY A 31 -13.64 -46.18 27.43
N TYR A 32 -14.14 -46.86 26.39
CA TYR A 32 -13.30 -47.48 25.36
C TYR A 32 -12.44 -46.45 24.63
N ALA A 33 -13.05 -45.37 24.17
CA ALA A 33 -12.33 -44.32 23.45
C ALA A 33 -11.27 -43.66 24.35
N TRP A 34 -11.57 -43.45 25.63
CA TRP A 34 -10.65 -42.91 26.63
C TRP A 34 -9.50 -43.88 26.95
N PHE A 35 -9.75 -45.18 27.07
CA PHE A 35 -8.74 -46.20 27.30
C PHE A 35 -7.74 -46.29 26.14
N ILE A 36 -8.25 -46.39 24.90
CA ILE A 36 -7.40 -46.46 23.70
C ILE A 36 -6.56 -45.19 23.55
N SER A 37 -7.14 -44.04 23.88
CA SER A 37 -6.50 -42.74 24.02
C SER A 37 -5.27 -42.76 24.95
N GLN A 38 -5.38 -43.41 26.10
CA GLN A 38 -4.31 -43.47 27.09
C GLN A 38 -3.23 -44.49 26.69
N ALA A 39 -3.63 -45.58 26.05
CA ALA A 39 -2.73 -46.62 25.57
C ALA A 39 -1.95 -46.23 24.32
N LEU A 40 -2.46 -45.28 23.52
CA LEU A 40 -1.87 -44.84 22.26
C LEU A 40 -1.61 -43.34 22.31
N ARG A 41 -0.42 -42.97 22.80
CA ARG A 41 0.09 -41.60 22.66
C ARG A 41 0.79 -41.45 21.29
N PRO A 42 0.53 -40.38 20.53
CA PRO A 42 -0.38 -39.27 20.84
C PRO A 42 -1.84 -39.65 20.60
N ASN A 43 -2.72 -39.25 21.52
CA ASN A 43 -4.15 -39.50 21.42
C ASN A 43 -4.79 -38.55 20.40
N PRO A 44 -5.32 -39.03 19.25
CA PRO A 44 -5.79 -38.17 18.18
C PRO A 44 -7.12 -37.45 18.46
N GLY A 45 -7.83 -37.82 19.53
CA GLY A 45 -9.20 -37.33 19.79
C GLY A 45 -9.34 -36.17 20.79
N ILE A 46 -8.28 -35.78 21.51
CA ILE A 46 -8.40 -34.83 22.63
C ILE A 46 -7.49 -33.60 22.45
N TYR A 47 -6.40 -33.72 21.71
CA TYR A 47 -5.47 -32.62 21.51
C TYR A 47 -4.71 -32.79 20.19
N LEU A 48 -4.32 -31.67 19.59
CA LEU A 48 -3.39 -31.69 18.46
C LEU A 48 -1.99 -32.06 18.99
N PRO A 49 -1.29 -33.03 18.37
CA PRO A 49 0.09 -33.36 18.76
C PRO A 49 1.02 -32.15 18.61
N LEU A 50 2.09 -32.10 19.42
CA LEU A 50 3.13 -31.05 19.29
C LEU A 50 3.88 -31.12 17.95
N GLN A 51 3.85 -32.27 17.28
CA GLN A 51 4.37 -32.44 15.92
C GLN A 51 3.44 -31.84 14.85
N GLY A 52 2.28 -31.31 15.24
CA GLY A 52 1.23 -30.84 14.35
C GLY A 52 0.26 -31.94 13.95
N GLY A 53 -0.64 -31.60 13.03
CA GLY A 53 -1.67 -32.49 12.48
C GLY A 53 -2.69 -31.70 11.66
N THR A 54 -3.63 -32.41 11.04
CA THR A 54 -4.72 -31.81 10.26
C THR A 54 -6.02 -31.86 11.07
N MET A 55 -6.72 -30.73 11.13
CA MET A 55 -8.05 -30.64 11.72
C MET A 55 -9.09 -30.82 10.59
N GLN A 56 -10.02 -31.76 10.76
CA GLN A 56 -11.05 -32.07 9.75
C GLN A 56 -12.37 -31.30 9.98
N GLY A 57 -12.44 -30.48 11.03
CA GLY A 57 -13.62 -29.71 11.38
C GLY A 57 -13.26 -28.39 12.05
N ASP A 58 -14.30 -27.59 12.31
CA ASP A 58 -14.16 -26.27 12.89
C ASP A 58 -13.62 -26.31 14.33
N ILE A 59 -12.89 -25.27 14.70
CA ILE A 59 -12.40 -25.05 16.07
C ILE A 59 -13.14 -23.84 16.65
N ASP A 60 -14.01 -24.09 17.62
CA ASP A 60 -14.56 -23.02 18.47
C ASP A 60 -13.56 -22.68 19.59
N MET A 61 -13.00 -21.47 19.55
CA MET A 61 -12.04 -20.97 20.55
C MET A 61 -12.72 -20.26 21.73
N ALA A 62 -14.05 -20.08 21.71
CA ALA A 62 -14.80 -19.25 22.64
C ALA A 62 -14.14 -17.87 22.86
N LYS A 63 -13.53 -17.62 24.02
CA LYS A 63 -12.81 -16.37 24.35
C LYS A 63 -11.31 -16.57 24.55
N HIS A 64 -10.77 -17.69 24.08
CA HIS A 64 -9.36 -18.02 24.17
C HIS A 64 -8.55 -17.46 22.99
N ARG A 65 -7.23 -17.31 23.20
CA ARG A 65 -6.32 -16.64 22.25
C ARG A 65 -5.39 -17.64 21.59
N ILE A 66 -5.06 -17.37 20.33
CA ILE A 66 -3.92 -17.98 19.62
C ILE A 66 -2.72 -17.05 19.81
N LEU A 67 -1.60 -17.60 20.30
CA LEU A 67 -0.40 -16.82 20.62
C LEU A 67 0.76 -17.22 19.72
N LYS A 68 1.72 -16.29 19.53
CA LYS A 68 2.99 -16.52 18.81
C LYS A 68 2.83 -16.95 17.34
N LEU A 69 1.87 -16.38 16.63
CA LEU A 69 1.80 -16.52 15.18
C LEU A 69 2.97 -15.75 14.52
N PRO A 70 3.71 -16.36 13.58
CA PRO A 70 4.70 -15.66 12.77
C PRO A 70 4.01 -14.69 11.80
N LEU A 71 4.81 -13.86 11.11
CA LEU A 71 4.29 -13.04 10.01
C LEU A 71 3.82 -13.96 8.87
N PRO A 72 2.63 -13.72 8.30
CA PRO A 72 2.13 -14.54 7.21
C PRO A 72 2.98 -14.31 5.95
N THR A 73 3.33 -15.41 5.29
CA THR A 73 4.10 -15.45 4.04
C THR A 73 3.29 -15.95 2.85
N ALA A 74 2.19 -16.67 3.12
CA ALA A 74 1.27 -17.18 2.12
C ALA A 74 -0.18 -16.74 2.39
N SER A 75 -0.99 -16.69 1.34
CA SER A 75 -2.38 -16.20 1.40
C SER A 75 -3.34 -17.08 2.21
N GLN A 76 -2.95 -18.32 2.53
CA GLN A 76 -3.76 -19.27 3.30
C GLN A 76 -3.38 -19.31 4.79
N GLU A 77 -2.39 -18.52 5.21
CA GLU A 77 -1.95 -18.47 6.61
C GLU A 77 -2.81 -17.52 7.44
N ALA A 78 -2.93 -17.80 8.75
CA ALA A 78 -3.58 -16.88 9.67
C ALA A 78 -2.69 -15.65 9.92
N ALA A 79 -3.28 -14.46 9.82
CA ALA A 79 -2.60 -13.20 10.10
C ALA A 79 -2.74 -12.79 11.58
N SER A 80 -1.68 -12.25 12.18
CA SER A 80 -1.77 -11.60 13.50
C SER A 80 -2.43 -10.22 13.38
N LYS A 81 -3.16 -9.79 14.41
CA LYS A 81 -3.82 -8.47 14.41
C LYS A 81 -2.82 -7.32 14.15
N ALA A 82 -1.64 -7.38 14.78
CA ALA A 82 -0.61 -6.36 14.60
C ALA A 82 -0.15 -6.25 13.14
N TYR A 83 -0.03 -7.36 12.43
CA TYR A 83 0.30 -7.36 11.01
C TYR A 83 -0.82 -6.71 10.18
N THR A 84 -2.07 -7.08 10.41
CA THR A 84 -3.21 -6.51 9.68
C THR A 84 -3.39 -5.02 9.96
N ASP A 85 -3.26 -4.60 11.22
CA ASP A 85 -3.36 -3.19 11.61
C ASP A 85 -2.27 -2.34 10.96
N ALA A 86 -1.06 -2.88 10.78
CA ALA A 86 0.04 -2.17 10.13
C ALA A 86 -0.18 -2.00 8.60
N LEU A 87 -0.99 -2.86 7.98
CA LEU A 87 -1.34 -2.75 6.56
C LEU A 87 -2.51 -1.78 6.31
N ILE A 88 -3.35 -1.54 7.32
CA ILE A 88 -4.50 -0.65 7.20
C ILE A 88 -4.04 0.78 7.51
N LEU A 89 -4.08 1.64 6.50
CA LEU A 89 -3.91 3.07 6.73
C LEU A 89 -5.11 3.61 7.54
N PRO A 90 -4.89 4.45 8.56
CA PRO A 90 -5.99 5.12 9.26
C PRO A 90 -6.79 5.97 8.27
N ALA A 91 -8.09 6.12 8.50
CA ALA A 91 -9.00 6.82 7.59
C ALA A 91 -8.56 8.27 7.28
N THR A 92 -7.82 8.90 8.18
CA THR A 92 -7.21 10.23 7.98
C THR A 92 -6.10 10.26 6.93
N GLN A 93 -5.57 9.09 6.55
CA GLN A 93 -4.51 8.91 5.55
C GLN A 93 -5.02 8.20 4.29
N VAL A 94 -6.30 7.86 4.23
CA VAL A 94 -6.93 7.31 3.02
C VAL A 94 -7.50 8.48 2.23
N GLU A 95 -6.82 8.85 1.16
CA GLU A 95 -7.30 9.91 0.27
C GLU A 95 -8.41 9.40 -0.65
N PRO A 96 -9.47 10.20 -0.91
CA PRO A 96 -10.47 9.86 -1.91
C PRO A 96 -9.83 9.79 -3.30
N SER A 97 -9.97 8.66 -4.01
CA SER A 97 -9.29 8.43 -5.31
C SER A 97 -9.66 9.44 -6.40
N HIS A 98 -10.87 10.01 -6.36
CA HIS A 98 -11.27 11.23 -7.07
C HIS A 98 -12.72 11.62 -6.75
N ILE A 99 -13.05 12.92 -6.76
CA ILE A 99 -14.42 13.43 -6.89
C ILE A 99 -14.50 14.17 -8.23
N GLY A 100 -15.25 13.61 -9.19
CA GLY A 100 -15.43 14.23 -10.51
C GLY A 100 -14.18 14.21 -11.41
N ALA A 101 -14.17 15.09 -12.42
CA ALA A 101 -13.23 15.05 -13.55
C ALA A 101 -11.90 15.83 -13.36
N ALA A 102 -11.62 16.36 -12.17
CA ALA A 102 -10.32 16.98 -11.92
C ALA A 102 -9.95 16.93 -10.44
N THR A 103 -9.06 16.00 -10.10
CA THR A 103 -8.28 16.03 -8.86
C THR A 103 -6.85 16.34 -9.23
N PHE A 104 -6.37 17.52 -8.88
CA PHE A 104 -4.93 17.79 -8.95
C PHE A 104 -4.33 17.23 -7.66
N ASP A 105 -3.63 16.09 -7.76
CA ASP A 105 -3.02 15.41 -6.61
C ASP A 105 -1.70 16.09 -6.20
N ASP A 106 -0.89 16.49 -7.18
CA ASP A 106 0.28 17.33 -6.97
C ASP A 106 0.30 18.56 -7.90
N LEU A 107 1.28 19.45 -7.68
CA LEU A 107 1.49 20.62 -8.54
C LEU A 107 1.77 20.19 -10.00
N GLN A 108 2.30 18.99 -10.23
CA GLN A 108 2.60 18.49 -11.57
C GLN A 108 1.31 18.13 -12.32
N ASP A 109 0.29 17.60 -11.63
CA ASP A 109 -1.05 17.33 -12.17
C ASP A 109 -1.83 18.61 -12.50
N LEU A 110 -1.73 19.64 -11.65
CA LEU A 110 -2.29 20.97 -11.94
C LEU A 110 -1.67 21.56 -13.21
N ILE A 111 -0.34 21.46 -13.33
CA ILE A 111 0.40 21.95 -14.50
C ILE A 111 0.01 21.17 -15.75
N ASN A 112 -0.06 19.84 -15.69
CA ASN A 112 -0.32 19.00 -16.86
C ASN A 112 -1.74 19.15 -17.41
N ASN A 113 -2.73 19.43 -16.56
CA ASN A 113 -4.14 19.36 -16.91
C ASN A 113 -4.78 20.76 -17.12
N THR A 114 -4.27 21.82 -16.49
CA THR A 114 -4.82 23.19 -16.66
C THR A 114 -3.91 24.13 -17.46
N MET A 115 -2.60 23.89 -17.51
CA MET A 115 -1.62 24.84 -18.07
C MET A 115 -0.84 24.19 -19.21
N SER A 116 -1.38 24.32 -20.43
CA SER A 116 -0.80 23.75 -21.66
C SER A 116 0.66 24.18 -21.82
N ALA A 117 1.58 23.22 -21.62
CA ALA A 117 3.05 23.32 -21.77
C ALA A 117 3.82 24.30 -20.86
N GLY A 118 3.16 25.16 -20.08
CA GLY A 118 3.81 26.08 -19.14
C GLY A 118 2.93 27.27 -18.75
N ARG A 119 3.43 28.10 -17.84
CA ARG A 119 2.80 29.38 -17.48
C ARG A 119 3.86 30.43 -17.24
N THR A 120 3.61 31.61 -17.79
CA THR A 120 4.38 32.81 -17.50
C THR A 120 3.48 33.82 -16.78
N SER A 121 4.05 34.55 -15.84
CA SER A 121 3.43 35.68 -15.16
C SER A 121 4.36 36.87 -15.31
N GLY A 122 3.88 37.97 -15.89
CA GLY A 122 4.75 39.06 -16.35
C GLY A 122 5.45 38.70 -17.66
N GLY A 123 6.65 39.24 -17.90
CA GLY A 123 7.40 38.96 -19.13
C GLY A 123 6.80 39.54 -20.40
N LEU A 124 5.90 40.53 -20.26
CA LEU A 124 5.27 41.18 -21.40
C LEU A 124 6.33 41.84 -22.27
N ILE A 125 6.25 41.59 -23.58
CA ILE A 125 7.06 42.25 -24.61
C ILE A 125 6.21 43.39 -25.14
N GLU A 126 6.59 44.62 -24.82
CA GLU A 126 5.83 45.82 -25.15
C GLU A 126 6.76 46.94 -25.62
N ALA A 127 6.18 47.98 -26.23
CA ALA A 127 6.95 49.16 -26.60
C ALA A 127 7.38 49.94 -25.34
N SER A 128 8.65 50.32 -25.25
CA SER A 128 9.16 51.10 -24.11
C SER A 128 8.85 52.61 -24.18
N GLY A 129 8.06 53.07 -25.17
CA GLY A 129 7.74 54.48 -25.39
C GLY A 129 7.82 54.90 -26.87
N ALA A 130 7.91 56.21 -27.13
CA ALA A 130 7.72 56.83 -28.45
C ALA A 130 8.88 56.69 -29.47
N ALA A 131 9.81 55.75 -29.29
CA ALA A 131 10.83 55.47 -30.31
C ALA A 131 11.41 54.07 -30.12
N GLY A 132 11.05 53.14 -31.01
CA GLY A 132 11.81 51.93 -31.40
C GLY A 132 12.31 50.97 -30.33
N ASN A 133 12.11 51.19 -29.03
CA ASN A 133 12.68 50.35 -27.99
C ASN A 133 11.70 49.25 -27.59
N ILE A 134 12.19 48.02 -27.48
CA ILE A 134 11.41 46.88 -27.00
C ILE A 134 11.72 46.68 -25.52
N LYS A 135 10.68 46.72 -24.70
CA LYS A 135 10.73 46.47 -23.26
C LYS A 135 10.27 45.05 -23.00
N VAL A 136 11.08 44.30 -22.24
CA VAL A 136 10.71 43.01 -21.67
C VAL A 136 10.55 43.20 -20.17
N ASN A 137 9.31 43.13 -19.68
CA ASN A 137 9.01 43.34 -18.27
C ASN A 137 9.54 42.18 -17.40
N LEU A 138 9.75 42.47 -16.12
CA LEU A 138 9.97 41.44 -15.10
C LEU A 138 8.88 40.37 -15.14
N GLY A 139 9.20 39.19 -14.61
CA GLY A 139 8.30 38.05 -14.68
C GLY A 139 9.00 36.73 -14.38
N THR A 140 8.14 35.76 -14.15
CA THR A 140 8.52 34.44 -13.67
C THR A 140 7.63 33.41 -14.31
N GLY A 141 8.08 32.18 -14.33
CA GLY A 141 7.27 31.11 -14.89
C GLY A 141 7.94 29.77 -14.82
N PHE A 142 7.27 28.82 -15.44
CA PHE A 142 7.79 27.48 -15.66
C PHE A 142 7.34 27.01 -17.04
N ILE A 143 8.17 26.19 -17.67
CA ILE A 143 7.91 25.63 -18.99
C ILE A 143 8.42 24.19 -19.08
N LYS A 144 7.74 23.36 -19.88
CA LYS A 144 8.22 22.01 -20.19
C LYS A 144 9.32 22.07 -21.24
N THR A 145 10.36 21.25 -21.09
CA THR A 145 11.48 21.19 -22.05
C THR A 145 11.15 20.46 -23.35
N THR A 146 9.97 19.82 -23.43
CA THR A 146 9.48 19.12 -24.62
C THR A 146 7.98 19.35 -24.81
N ASP A 147 7.46 19.00 -25.98
CA ASP A 147 6.02 18.95 -26.30
C ASP A 147 5.29 17.75 -25.66
N SER A 148 6.01 16.91 -24.91
CA SER A 148 5.44 15.80 -24.16
C SER A 148 4.76 16.28 -22.88
N PRO A 149 3.57 15.76 -22.53
CA PRO A 149 2.95 15.98 -21.23
C PRO A 149 3.87 15.63 -20.04
N ASN A 150 4.82 14.71 -20.25
CA ASN A 150 5.77 14.23 -19.25
C ASN A 150 7.16 14.88 -19.36
N GLY A 151 7.30 15.94 -20.17
CA GLY A 151 8.55 16.70 -20.27
C GLY A 151 8.96 17.35 -18.95
N LEU A 152 10.27 17.40 -18.68
CA LEU A 152 10.83 18.03 -17.48
C LEU A 152 10.36 19.48 -17.38
N THR A 153 9.78 19.86 -16.24
CA THR A 153 9.36 21.23 -15.96
C THR A 153 10.55 22.01 -15.40
N ARG A 154 10.95 23.12 -16.04
CA ARG A 154 11.97 24.04 -15.51
C ARG A 154 11.35 25.38 -15.16
N SER A 155 11.72 25.92 -14.00
CA SER A 155 11.39 27.29 -13.60
C SER A 155 12.40 28.28 -14.16
N PHE A 156 11.95 29.51 -14.43
CA PHE A 156 12.80 30.62 -14.80
C PHE A 156 12.34 31.92 -14.12
N ASN A 157 13.28 32.85 -13.95
CA ASN A 157 13.05 34.15 -13.33
C ASN A 157 13.91 35.21 -14.03
N TRP A 158 13.28 36.23 -14.62
CA TRP A 158 13.97 37.44 -15.08
C TRP A 158 13.67 38.57 -14.07
N PRO A 159 14.57 38.84 -13.11
CA PRO A 159 14.29 39.77 -12.01
C PRO A 159 14.17 41.23 -12.47
N ASP A 160 14.81 41.58 -13.59
CA ASP A 160 14.92 42.96 -14.07
C ASP A 160 14.17 43.17 -15.39
N THR A 161 13.71 44.41 -15.61
CA THR A 161 13.16 44.82 -16.91
C THR A 161 14.30 45.13 -17.87
N ILE A 162 14.29 44.50 -19.04
CA ILE A 162 15.30 44.69 -20.07
C ILE A 162 14.74 45.62 -21.14
N ILE A 163 15.50 46.66 -21.50
CA ILE A 163 15.17 47.57 -22.60
C ILE A 163 16.17 47.34 -23.72
N VAL A 164 15.69 46.78 -24.83
CA VAL A 164 16.46 46.68 -26.07
C VAL A 164 16.31 48.00 -26.80
N ALA A 165 17.35 48.82 -26.78
CA ALA A 165 17.36 50.12 -27.43
C ALA A 165 17.55 50.00 -28.96
N GLY A 166 16.82 50.78 -29.75
CA GLY A 166 17.08 50.94 -31.18
C GLY A 166 16.46 49.88 -32.12
N ALA A 167 15.41 49.18 -31.69
CA ALA A 167 14.55 48.30 -32.50
C ALA A 167 13.65 49.11 -33.48
N LEU A 168 14.29 49.95 -34.31
CA LEU A 168 13.64 50.63 -35.43
C LEU A 168 13.28 49.61 -36.53
N PRO A 169 12.25 49.87 -37.36
CA PRO A 169 11.81 48.94 -38.41
C PRO A 169 12.92 48.49 -39.38
N GLY A 170 14.01 49.25 -39.50
CA GLY A 170 15.20 48.95 -40.31
C GLY A 170 16.22 47.99 -39.67
N ASN A 171 16.18 47.81 -38.35
CA ASN A 171 17.19 47.06 -37.58
C ASN A 171 16.67 45.69 -37.10
N ILE A 172 15.36 45.45 -37.17
CA ILE A 172 14.73 44.14 -36.92
C ILE A 172 14.40 43.48 -38.26
N ILE A 173 15.38 43.43 -39.18
CA ILE A 173 15.25 42.76 -40.49
C ILE A 173 16.42 41.82 -40.77
N ASP A 174 17.32 41.66 -39.80
CA ASP A 174 18.22 40.53 -39.84
C ASP A 174 17.37 39.26 -39.77
N LYS A 175 17.36 38.49 -40.86
CA LYS A 175 16.66 37.21 -40.97
C LYS A 175 17.35 36.11 -40.16
N GLU A 176 18.38 36.43 -39.37
CA GLU A 176 19.00 35.55 -38.41
C GLU A 176 18.24 35.52 -37.08
N THR A 177 18.15 34.33 -36.49
CA THR A 177 17.46 34.08 -35.23
C THR A 177 18.18 34.80 -34.09
N ASN A 178 17.52 35.79 -33.50
CA ASN A 178 17.97 36.38 -32.24
C ASN A 178 17.47 35.55 -31.05
N TYR A 179 18.39 35.09 -30.21
CA TYR A 179 18.08 34.28 -29.04
C TYR A 179 17.99 35.15 -27.79
N ILE A 180 16.93 34.96 -27.01
CA ILE A 180 16.89 35.41 -25.61
C ILE A 180 17.53 34.30 -24.79
N TYR A 181 18.72 34.55 -24.27
CA TYR A 181 19.40 33.61 -23.37
C TYR A 181 18.79 33.71 -21.97
N ILE A 182 18.34 32.57 -21.44
CA ILE A 182 17.92 32.43 -20.05
C ILE A 182 19.05 31.70 -19.33
N ASP A 183 19.79 32.43 -18.50
CA ASP A 183 20.76 31.82 -17.59
C ASP A 183 19.99 31.25 -16.40
N TYR A 184 20.27 29.99 -16.05
CA TYR A 184 19.49 29.21 -15.08
C TYR A 184 20.27 28.90 -13.81
#